data_AF-A0A7C3YW46-F1
#
_entry.id   AF-A0A7C3YW46-F1
#
_cell.length_a   1.000
_cell.length_b   1.000
_cell.length_c   1.000
_cell.angle_alpha   90.00
_cell.angle_beta   90.00
_cell.angle_gamma   90.00
#
_symmetry.space_group_name_H-M   'P 1'
#
loop_
_entity.id
_entity.type
_entity.pdbx_description
1 polymer ?
#
loop_
_entity_poly.entity_id
_entity_poly.type
_entity_poly.pdbx_seq_one_letter_code
_entity_poly.pdbx_strand_id
1 'polypeptide(L)'
;MKYTKCVICFIGLIFPLITTAILIYKYGYHFPYWDEILYLPLYDKLSQGTLSITDLFFLQNNHRPFFPRIITLGLAKITSWNEFSILYCSLIFVIAQFLILAYVIISNNEKKTDYMQSDHSKNDTIKFLNLCYMSLLLFSWSQMENWVWGLQLMMFFTNLLCILVLFVMLKYPMNVLTLLICAILTTSASYSFANGLLIWFISLPLLIYKIVKARKNYMLLLIWLLFAVAVISFYFTNYHTPSISKT
;
A
#
# COMPACT_ATOMS: atom_id res chain seq x y z
N MET A 1 18.40 -33.77 -7.64
CA MET A 1 18.91 -32.38 -7.71
C MET A 1 17.88 -31.35 -8.20
N LYS A 2 17.07 -31.61 -9.24
CA LYS A 2 16.05 -30.65 -9.73
C LYS A 2 14.93 -30.40 -8.70
N TYR A 3 14.41 -31.47 -8.09
CA TYR A 3 13.38 -31.40 -7.03
C TYR A 3 13.86 -30.71 -5.75
N THR A 4 15.11 -30.95 -5.33
CA THR A 4 15.71 -30.32 -4.15
C THR A 4 15.82 -28.80 -4.31
N LYS A 5 16.18 -28.33 -5.52
CA LYS A 5 16.17 -26.90 -5.85
C LYS A 5 14.75 -26.34 -5.79
N CYS A 6 13.76 -26.99 -6.40
CA CYS A 6 12.37 -26.52 -6.37
C CYS A 6 11.78 -26.42 -4.95
N VAL A 7 12.12 -27.35 -4.05
CA VAL A 7 11.63 -27.34 -2.66
C VAL A 7 12.27 -26.22 -1.85
N ILE A 8 13.59 -26.06 -1.90
CA ILE A 8 14.30 -24.96 -1.19
C ILE A 8 13.81 -23.60 -1.71
N CYS A 9 13.60 -23.50 -3.02
CA CYS A 9 13.02 -22.35 -3.67
C CYS A 9 11.60 -22.06 -3.15
N PHE A 10 10.68 -23.02 -3.20
CA PHE A 10 9.31 -22.84 -2.76
C PHE A 10 9.19 -22.46 -1.28
N ILE A 11 10.07 -23.04 -0.44
CA ILE A 11 10.22 -22.64 0.96
C ILE A 11 10.61 -21.16 1.03
N GLY A 12 11.62 -20.70 0.29
CA GLY A 12 12.04 -19.29 0.31
C GLY A 12 10.95 -18.27 -0.04
N LEU A 13 9.93 -18.66 -0.82
CA LEU A 13 8.85 -17.77 -1.23
C LEU A 13 7.69 -17.72 -0.22
N ILE A 14 7.29 -18.88 0.31
CA ILE A 14 6.09 -18.99 1.17
C ILE A 14 6.45 -18.92 2.66
N PHE A 15 7.65 -19.35 3.05
CA PHE A 15 8.09 -19.37 4.43
C PHE A 15 8.02 -18.00 5.12
N PRO A 16 8.46 -16.87 4.51
CA PRO A 16 8.34 -15.54 5.14
C PRO A 16 6.88 -15.15 5.43
N LEU A 17 5.97 -15.46 4.51
CA LEU A 17 4.54 -15.21 4.67
C LEU A 17 3.93 -16.04 5.80
N ILE A 18 4.19 -17.35 5.82
CA ILE A 18 3.66 -18.25 6.86
C ILE A 18 4.22 -17.85 8.23
N THR A 19 5.52 -17.59 8.31
CA THR A 19 6.15 -17.16 9.56
C THR A 19 5.55 -15.85 10.05
N THR A 20 5.36 -14.85 9.18
CA THR A 20 4.69 -13.60 9.55
C THR A 20 3.27 -13.84 10.08
N ALA A 21 2.47 -14.67 9.41
CA ALA A 21 1.12 -15.00 9.89
C ALA A 21 1.13 -15.66 11.29
N ILE A 22 2.03 -16.62 11.52
CA ILE A 22 2.19 -17.28 12.82
C ILE A 22 2.66 -16.28 13.88
N LEU A 23 3.58 -15.40 13.54
CA LEU A 23 4.13 -14.42 14.48
C LEU A 23 3.10 -13.33 14.81
N ILE A 24 2.24 -12.91 13.87
CA ILE A 24 1.07 -12.07 14.15
C ILE A 24 0.16 -12.77 15.16
N TYR A 25 -0.18 -14.04 14.93
CA TYR A 25 -1.01 -14.79 15.89
C TYR A 25 -0.40 -14.86 17.30
N LYS A 26 0.92 -15.03 17.38
CA LYS A 26 1.62 -15.20 18.66
C LYS A 26 1.89 -13.89 19.41
N TYR A 27 2.14 -12.80 18.70
CA TYR A 27 2.64 -11.55 19.27
C TYR A 27 1.74 -10.32 19.00
N GLY A 28 0.68 -10.48 18.21
CA GLY A 28 -0.30 -9.41 17.95
C GLY A 28 -0.99 -8.95 19.23
N TYR A 29 -1.22 -7.64 19.36
CA TYR A 29 -2.00 -7.12 20.48
C TYR A 29 -3.46 -7.57 20.37
N HIS A 30 -4.08 -7.89 21.52
CA HIS A 30 -5.48 -8.31 21.59
C HIS A 30 -6.46 -7.14 21.77
N PHE A 31 -5.93 -5.92 21.83
CA PHE A 31 -6.67 -4.70 22.15
C PHE A 31 -6.03 -3.54 21.37
N PRO A 32 -6.77 -2.44 21.13
CA PRO A 32 -6.22 -1.29 20.43
C PRO A 32 -5.03 -0.72 21.19
N TYR A 33 -3.88 -0.69 20.53
CA TYR A 33 -2.60 -0.36 21.15
C TYR A 33 -2.20 1.10 20.87
N TRP A 34 -1.66 1.78 21.90
CA TRP A 34 -1.17 3.15 21.82
C TRP A 34 -2.15 4.14 21.17
N ASP A 35 -1.75 4.79 20.08
CA ASP A 35 -2.55 5.82 19.39
C ASP A 35 -3.83 5.25 18.77
N GLU A 36 -3.96 3.93 18.65
CA GLU A 36 -5.19 3.28 18.20
C GLU A 36 -6.33 3.41 19.21
N ILE A 37 -6.01 3.62 20.49
CA ILE A 37 -7.00 3.89 21.55
C ILE A 37 -7.86 5.11 21.19
N LEU A 38 -7.29 6.06 20.44
CA LEU A 38 -8.02 7.25 19.94
C LEU A 38 -9.14 6.90 18.95
N TYR A 39 -9.22 5.66 18.46
CA TYR A 39 -10.32 5.20 17.61
C TYR A 39 -11.52 4.68 18.43
N LEU A 40 -11.36 4.41 19.73
CA LEU A 40 -12.47 3.97 20.58
C LEU A 40 -13.63 4.98 20.63
N PRO A 41 -13.40 6.31 20.79
CA PRO A 41 -14.50 7.28 20.71
C PRO A 41 -15.18 7.32 19.34
N LEU A 42 -14.43 7.09 18.25
CA LEU A 42 -14.99 7.00 16.90
C LEU A 42 -15.87 5.75 16.75
N TYR A 43 -15.48 4.64 17.39
CA TYR A 43 -16.26 3.41 17.43
C TYR A 43 -17.55 3.54 18.20
N ASP A 44 -17.52 4.26 19.32
CA ASP A 44 -18.70 4.53 20.13
C ASP A 44 -19.71 5.37 19.33
N LYS A 45 -19.24 6.45 18.69
CA LYS A 45 -20.05 7.23 17.73
C LYS A 45 -20.61 6.37 16.59
N LEU A 46 -19.80 5.46 16.03
CA LEU A 46 -20.26 4.53 14.99
C LEU A 46 -21.37 3.62 15.51
N SER A 47 -21.22 3.11 16.74
CA SER A 47 -22.19 2.21 17.36
C SER A 47 -23.49 2.88 17.74
N GLN A 48 -23.45 4.18 18.08
CA GLN A 48 -24.60 5.02 18.37
C GLN A 48 -25.26 5.60 17.10
N GLY A 49 -24.64 5.42 15.92
CA GLY A 49 -25.13 5.99 14.66
C GLY A 49 -24.92 7.51 14.53
N THR A 50 -24.00 8.08 15.32
CA THR A 50 -23.70 9.53 15.37
C THR A 50 -22.37 9.90 14.70
N LEU A 51 -21.67 8.92 14.11
CA LEU A 51 -20.39 9.14 13.43
C LEU A 51 -20.56 10.06 12.21
N SER A 52 -19.84 11.17 12.20
CA SER A 52 -19.83 12.14 11.10
C SER A 52 -18.62 11.94 10.17
N ILE A 53 -18.72 12.45 8.94
CA ILE A 53 -17.58 12.47 7.98
C ILE A 53 -16.43 13.30 8.54
N THR A 54 -16.74 14.38 9.26
CA THR A 54 -15.74 15.24 9.90
C THR A 54 -14.93 14.52 10.97
N ASP A 55 -15.55 13.57 11.70
CA ASP A 55 -14.84 12.74 12.68
C ASP A 55 -13.79 11.84 12.01
N LEU A 56 -14.08 11.34 10.81
CA LEU A 56 -13.15 10.51 10.03
C LEU A 56 -11.99 11.32 9.44
N PHE A 57 -12.19 12.61 9.16
CA PHE A 57 -11.22 13.46 8.45
C PHE A 57 -10.28 14.27 9.38
N PHE A 58 -10.46 14.16 10.70
CA PHE A 58 -9.68 14.89 11.69
C PHE A 58 -8.18 14.52 11.67
N LEU A 59 -7.31 15.50 11.95
CA LEU A 59 -5.86 15.35 11.95
C LEU A 59 -5.37 14.58 13.19
N GLN A 60 -4.56 13.54 13.01
CA GLN A 60 -3.94 12.76 14.10
C GLN A 60 -2.46 12.56 13.81
N ASN A 61 -1.58 12.96 14.73
CA ASN A 61 -0.12 12.77 14.65
C ASN A 61 0.48 13.18 13.29
N ASN A 62 0.00 14.28 12.70
CA ASN A 62 0.36 14.82 11.38
C ASN A 62 -0.27 14.12 10.16
N HIS A 63 -1.19 13.18 10.37
CA HIS A 63 -1.85 12.43 9.32
C HIS A 63 -3.34 12.68 9.30
N ARG A 64 -3.96 12.51 8.13
CA ARG A 64 -5.41 12.43 7.97
C ARG A 64 -5.78 11.01 7.52
N PRO A 65 -5.83 10.03 8.44
CA PRO A 65 -6.04 8.63 8.09
C PRO A 65 -7.53 8.34 7.84
N PHE A 66 -8.13 9.06 6.89
CA PHE A 66 -9.55 8.94 6.56
C PHE A 66 -9.93 7.54 6.09
N PHE A 67 -9.26 7.01 5.08
CA PHE A 67 -9.55 5.67 4.56
C PHE A 67 -9.20 4.55 5.55
N PRO A 68 -8.02 4.58 6.23
CA PRO A 68 -7.70 3.61 7.27
C PRO A 68 -8.73 3.60 8.39
N ARG A 69 -9.24 4.75 8.85
CA ARG A 69 -10.32 4.80 9.85
C ARG A 69 -11.57 4.07 9.38
N ILE A 70 -11.99 4.29 8.14
CA ILE A 70 -13.16 3.59 7.58
C ILE A 70 -12.94 2.08 7.61
N ILE A 71 -11.76 1.61 7.20
CA ILE A 71 -11.43 0.19 7.17
C ILE A 71 -11.41 -0.38 8.59
N THR A 72 -10.65 0.23 9.50
CA THR A 72 -10.49 -0.24 10.89
C THR A 72 -11.82 -0.24 11.63
N LEU A 73 -12.59 0.86 11.57
CA LEU A 73 -13.89 0.93 12.24
C LEU A 73 -14.92 -0.02 11.62
N GLY A 74 -14.89 -0.20 10.30
CA GLY A 74 -15.73 -1.17 9.61
C GLY A 74 -15.44 -2.61 10.05
N LEU A 75 -14.16 -3.00 10.08
CA LEU A 75 -13.73 -4.31 10.59
C LEU A 75 -14.14 -4.47 12.05
N ALA A 76 -13.84 -3.48 12.89
CA ALA A 76 -14.20 -3.52 14.30
C ALA A 76 -15.70 -3.62 14.53
N LYS A 77 -16.54 -3.03 13.67
CA LYS A 77 -18.00 -3.15 13.80
C LYS A 77 -18.48 -4.56 13.49
N ILE A 78 -17.90 -5.20 12.47
CA ILE A 78 -18.30 -6.54 12.02
C ILE A 78 -17.75 -7.62 12.96
N THR A 79 -16.58 -7.43 13.55
CA THR A 79 -15.89 -8.45 14.35
C THR A 79 -15.96 -8.22 15.86
N SER A 80 -16.77 -7.25 16.31
CA SER A 80 -16.83 -6.82 17.72
C SER A 80 -15.46 -6.39 18.27
N TRP A 81 -14.72 -5.61 17.47
CA TRP A 81 -13.35 -5.17 17.71
C TRP A 81 -12.38 -6.33 17.94
N ASN A 82 -12.38 -7.30 17.02
CA ASN A 82 -11.32 -8.30 17.01
C ASN A 82 -10.07 -7.72 16.34
N GLU A 83 -9.08 -7.38 17.17
CA GLU A 83 -7.81 -6.77 16.74
C GLU A 83 -7.06 -7.61 15.69
N PHE A 84 -7.09 -8.95 15.81
CA PHE A 84 -6.48 -9.81 14.79
C PHE A 84 -7.08 -9.63 13.41
N SER A 85 -8.36 -9.26 13.31
CA SER A 85 -8.98 -9.01 11.99
C SER A 85 -8.35 -7.79 11.31
N ILE A 86 -7.95 -6.78 12.09
CA ILE A 86 -7.25 -5.58 11.61
C ILE A 86 -5.81 -5.96 11.22
N LEU A 87 -5.10 -6.72 12.06
CA LEU A 87 -3.74 -7.19 11.77
C LEU A 87 -3.67 -8.07 10.52
N TYR A 88 -4.59 -9.02 10.36
CA TYR A 88 -4.65 -9.87 9.17
C TYR A 88 -5.12 -9.10 7.93
N CYS A 89 -5.91 -8.03 8.07
CA CYS A 89 -6.21 -7.14 6.95
C CYS A 89 -4.92 -6.47 6.42
N SER A 90 -4.03 -6.02 7.31
CA SER A 90 -2.69 -5.54 6.93
C SER A 90 -1.88 -6.60 6.18
N LEU A 91 -1.90 -7.85 6.66
CA LEU A 91 -1.24 -8.96 5.96
C LEU A 91 -1.82 -9.18 4.55
N ILE A 92 -3.16 -9.12 4.39
CA ILE A 92 -3.82 -9.23 3.09
C ILE A 92 -3.35 -8.12 2.14
N PHE A 93 -3.18 -6.88 2.61
CA PHE A 93 -2.64 -5.81 1.78
C PHE A 93 -1.22 -6.10 1.31
N VAL A 94 -0.34 -6.61 2.18
CA VAL A 94 1.03 -6.98 1.79
C VAL A 94 1.05 -8.19 0.84
N ILE A 95 0.14 -9.15 1.01
CA ILE A 95 -0.06 -10.25 0.04
C ILE A 95 -0.46 -9.68 -1.32
N ALA A 96 -1.42 -8.75 -1.37
CA ALA A 96 -1.83 -8.12 -2.63
C ALA A 96 -0.67 -7.36 -3.29
N GLN A 97 0.15 -6.64 -2.51
CA GLN A 97 1.37 -5.99 -3.00
C GLN A 97 2.33 -7.01 -3.63
N PHE A 98 2.60 -8.11 -2.93
CA PHE A 98 3.48 -9.18 -3.41
C PHE A 98 2.95 -9.77 -4.72
N LEU A 99 1.64 -10.06 -4.83
CA LEU A 99 1.03 -10.62 -6.03
C LEU A 99 1.14 -9.67 -7.24
N ILE A 100 0.93 -8.37 -7.03
CA ILE A 100 1.08 -7.37 -8.11
C ILE A 100 2.53 -7.32 -8.59
N LEU A 101 3.49 -7.27 -7.67
CA LEU A 101 4.91 -7.25 -8.02
C LEU A 101 5.34 -8.56 -8.71
N ALA A 102 4.86 -9.70 -8.21
CA ALA A 102 5.11 -11.01 -8.82
C ALA A 102 4.58 -11.07 -10.25
N TYR A 103 3.36 -10.56 -10.48
CA TYR A 103 2.78 -10.45 -11.81
C TYR A 103 3.64 -9.57 -12.73
N VAL A 104 4.16 -8.43 -12.26
CA VAL A 104 5.04 -7.56 -13.06
C VAL A 104 6.34 -8.28 -13.44
N ILE A 105 6.98 -8.98 -12.50
CA ILE A 105 8.23 -9.72 -12.74
C ILE A 105 8.03 -10.86 -13.75
N ILE A 106 6.92 -11.59 -13.64
CA ILE A 106 6.63 -12.73 -14.50
C ILE A 106 6.23 -12.26 -15.91
N SER A 107 5.40 -11.21 -16.02
CA SER A 107 4.83 -10.74 -17.29
C SER A 107 5.77 -9.90 -18.17
N ASN A 108 6.91 -9.44 -17.64
CA ASN A 108 7.83 -8.55 -18.36
C ASN A 108 8.56 -9.20 -19.57
N ASN A 109 8.26 -10.46 -19.88
CA ASN A 109 8.98 -11.26 -20.88
C ASN A 109 8.30 -11.39 -22.26
N GLU A 110 7.04 -11.02 -22.44
CA GLU A 110 6.35 -11.28 -23.73
C GLU A 110 6.81 -10.37 -24.89
N LYS A 111 7.68 -9.37 -24.65
CA LYS A 111 8.10 -8.40 -25.68
C LYS A 111 9.57 -8.42 -26.06
N LYS A 112 10.38 -9.35 -25.56
CA LYS A 112 11.78 -9.48 -25.96
C LYS A 112 12.10 -10.93 -26.39
N THR A 113 12.35 -11.05 -27.69
CA THR A 113 13.30 -11.96 -28.37
C THR A 113 12.87 -13.39 -28.74
N ASP A 114 12.41 -13.54 -29.99
CA ASP A 114 12.52 -14.72 -30.87
C ASP A 114 13.99 -15.06 -31.30
N TYR A 115 15.02 -14.42 -30.72
CA TYR A 115 16.41 -14.53 -31.21
C TYR A 115 17.44 -15.06 -30.19
N MET A 116 17.05 -15.47 -28.98
CA MET A 116 18.01 -16.01 -27.99
C MET A 116 17.44 -17.21 -27.22
N GLN A 117 17.43 -18.36 -27.89
CA GLN A 117 16.85 -19.61 -27.37
C GLN A 117 17.77 -20.38 -26.40
N SER A 118 18.98 -19.88 -26.12
CA SER A 118 19.98 -20.59 -25.29
C SER A 118 20.03 -20.20 -23.80
N ASP A 119 19.39 -19.11 -23.36
CA ASP A 119 19.55 -18.57 -21.98
C ASP A 119 18.27 -18.63 -21.11
N HIS A 120 17.22 -19.33 -21.55
CA HIS A 120 15.94 -19.44 -20.84
C HIS A 120 16.08 -19.87 -19.35
N SER A 121 16.97 -20.83 -19.07
CA SER A 121 17.20 -21.36 -17.71
C SER A 121 17.75 -20.32 -16.72
N LYS A 122 18.60 -19.39 -17.19
CA LYS A 122 19.17 -18.34 -16.33
C LYS A 122 18.16 -17.25 -16.01
N ASN A 123 17.34 -16.85 -16.99
CA ASN A 123 16.32 -15.81 -16.81
C ASN A 123 15.27 -16.25 -15.77
N ASP A 124 14.83 -17.50 -15.82
CA ASP A 124 13.85 -18.04 -14.85
C ASP A 124 14.43 -18.14 -13.44
N THR A 125 15.72 -18.48 -13.31
CA THR A 125 16.41 -18.48 -12.02
C THR A 125 16.49 -17.08 -11.40
N ILE A 126 16.81 -16.05 -12.21
CA ILE A 126 16.89 -14.66 -11.73
C ILE A 126 15.52 -14.14 -11.30
N LYS A 127 14.47 -14.38 -12.11
CA LYS A 127 13.09 -14.00 -11.74
C LYS A 127 12.68 -14.65 -10.42
N PHE A 128 12.98 -15.93 -10.27
CA PHE A 128 12.67 -16.67 -9.06
C PHE A 128 13.39 -16.08 -7.83
N LEU A 129 14.70 -15.80 -7.95
CA LEU A 129 15.48 -15.15 -6.89
C LEU A 129 14.90 -13.78 -6.52
N ASN A 130 14.46 -12.99 -7.51
CA ASN A 130 13.79 -11.72 -7.26
C ASN A 130 12.49 -11.91 -6.48
N LEU A 131 11.68 -12.93 -6.80
CA LEU A 131 10.45 -13.22 -6.05
C LEU A 131 10.75 -13.60 -4.59
N CYS A 132 11.76 -14.45 -4.34
CA CYS A 132 12.18 -14.78 -2.99
C CYS A 132 12.66 -13.54 -2.22
N TYR A 133 13.47 -12.71 -2.86
CA TYR A 133 13.96 -11.47 -2.27
C TYR A 133 12.81 -10.53 -1.89
N MET A 134 11.83 -10.34 -2.78
CA MET A 134 10.66 -9.52 -2.50
C MET A 134 9.79 -10.11 -1.38
N SER A 135 9.62 -11.43 -1.34
CA SER A 135 8.90 -12.09 -0.24
C SER A 135 9.59 -11.85 1.11
N LEU A 136 10.91 -12.04 1.17
CA LEU A 136 11.71 -11.82 2.39
C LEU A 136 11.64 -10.37 2.88
N LEU A 137 11.66 -9.39 1.97
CA LEU A 137 11.56 -7.98 2.32
C LEU A 137 10.15 -7.60 2.80
N LEU A 138 9.12 -7.98 2.03
CA LEU A 138 7.75 -7.58 2.33
C LEU A 138 7.25 -8.24 3.62
N PHE A 139 7.56 -9.51 3.83
CA PHE A 139 7.18 -10.27 5.03
C PHE A 139 8.32 -10.34 6.06
N SER A 140 9.19 -9.33 6.09
CA SER A 140 10.28 -9.29 7.06
C SER A 140 9.74 -9.04 8.47
N TRP A 141 10.24 -9.79 9.45
CA TRP A 141 9.96 -9.55 10.87
C TRP A 141 10.78 -8.40 11.47
N SER A 142 11.72 -7.81 10.72
CA SER A 142 12.45 -6.61 11.17
C SER A 142 11.52 -5.43 11.47
N GLN A 143 10.35 -5.39 10.82
CA GLN A 143 9.27 -4.45 11.06
C GLN A 143 8.19 -5.04 11.99
N MET A 144 8.57 -5.84 13.00
CA MET A 144 7.65 -6.49 13.93
C MET A 144 6.61 -5.53 14.51
N GLU A 145 7.02 -4.34 14.96
CA GLU A 145 6.13 -3.32 15.53
C GLU A 145 4.99 -2.98 14.57
N ASN A 146 5.29 -2.89 13.27
CA ASN A 146 4.30 -2.65 12.24
C ASN A 146 3.32 -3.81 12.09
N TRP A 147 3.76 -5.05 12.29
CA TRP A 147 2.93 -6.24 12.12
C TRP A 147 1.94 -6.48 13.27
N VAL A 148 2.30 -6.05 14.48
CA VAL A 148 1.50 -6.34 15.68
C VAL A 148 0.59 -5.19 16.08
N TRP A 149 0.73 -4.00 15.46
CA TRP A 149 -0.01 -2.79 15.78
C TRP A 149 -1.10 -2.49 14.74
N GLY A 150 -2.37 -2.52 15.14
CA GLY A 150 -3.53 -2.35 14.25
C GLY A 150 -3.54 -1.02 13.50
N LEU A 151 -3.16 0.07 14.16
CA LEU A 151 -3.06 1.40 13.56
C LEU A 151 -2.17 1.42 12.30
N GLN A 152 -1.15 0.55 12.25
CA GLN A 152 -0.21 0.46 11.15
C GLN A 152 -0.85 0.06 9.82
N LEU A 153 -2.08 -0.46 9.83
CA LEU A 153 -2.88 -0.69 8.63
C LEU A 153 -2.84 0.51 7.67
N MET A 154 -2.78 1.74 8.19
CA MET A 154 -2.64 2.95 7.37
C MET A 154 -1.40 2.98 6.47
N MET A 155 -0.26 2.49 6.96
CA MET A 155 0.98 2.43 6.19
C MET A 155 0.93 1.33 5.14
N PHE A 156 0.47 0.12 5.50
CA PHE A 156 0.36 -0.99 4.56
C PHE A 156 -0.64 -0.71 3.43
N PHE A 157 -1.77 -0.08 3.76
CA PHE A 157 -2.75 0.34 2.77
C PHE A 157 -2.18 1.40 1.82
N THR A 158 -1.46 2.40 2.35
CA THR A 158 -0.78 3.43 1.54
C THR A 158 0.24 2.82 0.58
N ASN A 159 1.05 1.86 1.05
CA ASN A 159 2.03 1.15 0.23
C ASN A 159 1.37 0.34 -0.90
N LEU A 160 0.22 -0.30 -0.62
CA LEU A 160 -0.55 -1.01 -1.63
C LEU A 160 -1.06 -0.06 -2.72
N LEU A 161 -1.61 1.08 -2.33
CA LEU A 161 -2.07 2.09 -3.28
C LEU A 161 -0.94 2.65 -4.13
N CYS A 162 0.25 2.88 -3.56
CA CYS A 162 1.44 3.28 -4.31
C CYS A 162 1.80 2.26 -5.40
N ILE A 163 1.87 0.97 -5.04
CA ILE A 163 2.18 -0.11 -5.98
C ILE A 163 1.10 -0.20 -7.06
N LEU A 164 -0.18 -0.07 -6.71
CA LEU A 164 -1.29 -0.06 -7.67
C LEU A 164 -1.19 1.12 -8.65
N VAL A 165 -0.88 2.33 -8.19
CA VAL A 165 -0.69 3.50 -9.05
C VAL A 165 0.41 3.22 -10.07
N LEU A 166 1.59 2.77 -9.60
CA LEU A 166 2.70 2.46 -10.49
C LEU A 166 2.37 1.31 -11.45
N PHE A 167 1.69 0.28 -10.97
CA PHE A 167 1.25 -0.86 -11.79
C PHE A 167 0.30 -0.43 -12.91
N VAL A 168 -0.75 0.32 -12.58
CA VAL A 168 -1.72 0.85 -13.56
C VAL A 168 -1.00 1.75 -14.56
N MET A 169 -0.12 2.62 -14.06
CA MET A 169 0.67 3.51 -14.91
C MET A 169 1.66 2.77 -15.80
N LEU A 170 2.15 1.59 -15.43
CA LEU A 170 3.03 0.79 -16.26
C LEU A 170 2.26 -0.02 -17.30
N LYS A 171 1.19 -0.71 -16.89
CA LYS A 171 0.47 -1.67 -17.72
C LYS A 171 -0.40 -1.03 -18.80
N TYR A 172 -1.07 0.08 -18.48
CA TYR A 172 -2.06 0.70 -19.35
C TYR A 172 -1.52 1.92 -20.10
N PRO A 173 -2.04 2.23 -21.31
CA PRO A 173 -1.68 3.46 -22.01
C PRO A 173 -2.21 4.69 -21.25
N MET A 174 -1.43 5.76 -21.18
CA MET A 174 -1.88 7.00 -20.50
C MET A 174 -3.03 7.67 -21.27
N ASN A 175 -4.26 7.53 -20.79
CA ASN A 175 -5.43 8.27 -21.25
C ASN A 175 -6.12 8.94 -20.03
N VAL A 176 -7.20 9.69 -20.27
CA VAL A 176 -7.92 10.40 -19.18
C VAL A 176 -8.43 9.42 -18.13
N LEU A 177 -8.97 8.27 -18.53
CA LEU A 177 -9.48 7.26 -17.60
C LEU A 177 -8.37 6.71 -16.69
N THR A 178 -7.24 6.31 -17.26
CA THR A 178 -6.08 5.82 -16.49
C THR A 178 -5.55 6.91 -15.57
N LEU A 179 -5.50 8.17 -16.03
CA LEU A 179 -5.10 9.30 -15.20
C LEU A 179 -6.06 9.49 -14.01
N LEU A 180 -7.37 9.43 -14.25
CA LEU A 180 -8.40 9.55 -13.22
C LEU A 180 -8.31 8.40 -12.20
N ILE A 181 -8.14 7.16 -12.65
CA ILE A 181 -7.94 6.02 -11.75
C ILE A 181 -6.70 6.25 -10.88
N CYS A 182 -5.57 6.62 -11.48
CA CYS A 182 -4.35 6.92 -10.73
C CYS A 182 -4.53 8.10 -9.76
N ALA A 183 -5.27 9.14 -10.14
CA ALA A 183 -5.54 10.30 -9.30
C ALA A 183 -6.41 9.92 -8.09
N ILE A 184 -7.43 9.08 -8.29
CA ILE A 184 -8.27 8.54 -7.21
C ILE A 184 -7.41 7.71 -6.25
N LEU A 185 -6.62 6.75 -6.76
CA LEU A 185 -5.75 5.92 -5.93
C LEU A 185 -4.72 6.74 -5.15
N THR A 186 -4.11 7.75 -5.78
CA THR A 186 -3.11 8.63 -5.16
C THR A 186 -3.74 9.54 -4.10
N THR A 187 -4.96 10.02 -4.36
CA THR A 187 -5.74 10.78 -3.37
C THR A 187 -6.09 9.90 -2.18
N SER A 188 -6.53 8.66 -2.41
CA SER A 188 -6.80 7.71 -1.34
C SER A 188 -5.56 7.42 -0.50
N ALA A 189 -4.39 7.30 -1.12
CA ALA A 189 -3.13 7.13 -0.41
C ALA A 189 -2.75 8.37 0.42
N SER A 190 -2.96 9.57 -0.15
CA SER A 190 -2.70 10.85 0.52
C SER A 190 -3.53 11.01 1.81
N TYR A 191 -4.79 10.57 1.80
CA TYR A 191 -5.67 10.52 2.97
C TYR A 191 -5.67 9.17 3.69
N SER A 192 -4.61 8.38 3.52
CA SER A 192 -4.33 7.20 4.33
C SER A 192 -3.16 7.44 5.26
N PHE A 193 -2.03 7.90 4.71
CA PHE A 193 -0.84 8.24 5.47
C PHE A 193 -0.12 9.40 4.79
N ALA A 194 0.57 10.28 5.55
CA ALA A 194 1.20 11.47 4.96
C ALA A 194 2.17 11.15 3.81
N ASN A 195 2.86 10.01 3.88
CA ASN A 195 3.77 9.57 2.81
C ASN A 195 3.04 9.34 1.48
N GLY A 196 1.72 9.14 1.48
CA GLY A 196 0.91 9.04 0.27
C GLY A 196 0.97 10.29 -0.60
N LEU A 197 1.23 11.47 -0.02
CA LEU A 197 1.44 12.71 -0.79
C LEU A 197 2.69 12.63 -1.70
N LEU A 198 3.68 11.83 -1.33
CA LEU A 198 4.91 11.66 -2.13
C LEU A 198 4.65 10.93 -3.45
N ILE A 199 3.56 10.14 -3.54
CA ILE A 199 3.22 9.39 -4.75
C ILE A 199 2.95 10.32 -5.94
N TRP A 200 2.41 11.52 -5.69
CA TRP A 200 2.23 12.55 -6.71
C TRP A 200 3.55 12.89 -7.42
N PHE A 201 4.67 12.89 -6.69
CA PHE A 201 6.00 13.21 -7.22
C PHE A 201 6.72 11.98 -7.77
N ILE A 202 6.64 10.84 -7.09
CA ILE A 202 7.30 9.58 -7.51
C ILE A 202 6.76 9.11 -8.86
N SER A 203 5.49 9.36 -9.16
CA SER A 203 4.85 8.99 -10.42
C SER A 203 5.14 9.96 -11.59
N LEU A 204 5.64 11.18 -11.33
CA LEU A 204 5.88 12.19 -12.37
C LEU A 204 6.86 11.73 -13.46
N PRO A 205 8.05 11.17 -13.14
CA PRO A 205 8.99 10.73 -14.17
C PRO A 205 8.36 9.69 -15.11
N LEU A 206 7.55 8.78 -14.56
CA LEU A 206 6.87 7.75 -15.35
C LEU A 206 5.77 8.35 -16.24
N LEU A 207 5.01 9.32 -15.71
CA LEU A 207 3.98 10.05 -16.46
C LEU A 207 4.62 10.81 -17.64
N ILE A 208 5.68 11.58 -17.37
CA ILE A 208 6.43 12.35 -18.36
C ILE A 208 6.99 11.42 -19.43
N TYR A 209 7.64 10.32 -19.05
CA TYR A 209 8.16 9.32 -19.99
C TYR A 209 7.07 8.81 -20.93
N LYS A 210 5.89 8.45 -20.40
CA LYS A 210 4.79 7.96 -21.23
C LYS A 210 4.19 9.03 -22.15
N ILE A 211 4.07 10.26 -21.68
CA ILE A 211 3.56 11.38 -22.49
C ILE A 211 4.50 11.67 -23.66
N VAL A 212 5.80 11.81 -23.38
CA VAL A 212 6.84 12.08 -24.39
C VAL A 212 6.90 10.94 -25.40
N LYS A 213 6.98 9.69 -24.94
CA LYS A 213 7.07 8.52 -25.82
C LYS A 213 5.86 8.36 -26.72
N ALA A 214 4.66 8.60 -26.19
CA ALA A 214 3.42 8.43 -26.94
C ALA A 214 3.04 9.69 -27.75
N ARG A 215 3.88 10.75 -27.75
CA ARG A 215 3.56 12.08 -28.32
C ARG A 215 2.18 12.57 -27.90
N LYS A 216 1.82 12.31 -26.64
CA LYS A 216 0.49 12.58 -26.11
C LYS A 216 0.35 14.03 -25.62
N ASN A 217 -0.89 14.39 -25.36
CA ASN A 217 -1.28 15.72 -24.94
C ASN A 217 -0.67 16.09 -23.56
N TYR A 218 0.14 17.15 -23.52
CA TYR A 218 0.68 17.75 -22.29
C TYR A 218 -0.41 18.20 -21.31
N MET A 219 -1.67 18.35 -21.76
CA MET A 219 -2.81 18.60 -20.88
C MET A 219 -2.97 17.53 -19.79
N LEU A 220 -2.61 16.27 -20.04
CA LEU A 220 -2.68 15.22 -19.00
C LEU A 220 -1.71 15.50 -17.84
N LEU A 221 -0.53 16.05 -18.14
CA LEU A 221 0.44 16.47 -17.13
C LEU A 221 -0.09 17.67 -16.34
N LEU A 222 -0.67 18.66 -17.03
CA LEU A 222 -1.26 19.83 -16.38
C LEU A 222 -2.39 19.42 -15.44
N ILE A 223 -3.30 18.53 -15.89
CA ILE A 223 -4.38 17.99 -15.07
C ILE A 223 -3.81 17.28 -13.84
N TRP A 224 -2.78 16.45 -14.00
CA TRP A 224 -2.13 15.77 -12.86
C TRP A 224 -1.58 16.75 -11.83
N LEU A 225 -0.89 17.80 -12.28
CA LEU A 225 -0.33 18.83 -11.41
C LEU A 225 -1.43 19.62 -10.68
N LEU A 226 -2.53 19.94 -11.37
CA LEU A 226 -3.67 20.61 -10.75
C LEU A 226 -4.31 19.74 -9.66
N PHE A 227 -4.47 18.43 -9.90
CA PHE A 227 -4.93 17.50 -8.88
C PHE A 227 -3.96 17.42 -7.70
N ALA A 228 -2.66 17.32 -7.96
CA ALA A 228 -1.65 17.29 -6.90
C ALA A 228 -1.72 18.54 -6.02
N VAL A 229 -1.76 19.73 -6.64
CA VAL A 229 -1.87 21.01 -5.93
C VAL A 229 -3.16 21.09 -5.13
N ALA A 230 -4.30 20.70 -5.71
CA ALA A 230 -5.59 20.72 -5.03
C ALA A 230 -5.60 19.79 -3.81
N VAL A 231 -5.12 18.55 -3.95
CA VAL A 231 -5.09 17.56 -2.87
C VAL A 231 -4.13 17.99 -1.77
N ILE A 232 -2.93 18.44 -2.11
CA ILE A 232 -1.94 18.93 -1.14
C ILE A 232 -2.50 20.15 -0.40
N SER A 233 -3.10 21.11 -1.11
CA SER A 233 -3.68 22.31 -0.49
C SER A 233 -4.81 21.94 0.48
N PHE A 234 -5.70 21.03 0.07
CA PHE A 234 -6.79 20.56 0.93
C PHE A 234 -6.27 19.79 2.14
N TYR A 235 -5.23 18.98 1.98
CA TYR A 235 -4.60 18.23 3.07
C TYR A 235 -4.10 19.14 4.21
N PHE A 236 -3.55 20.30 3.87
CA PHE A 236 -2.99 21.24 4.85
C PHE A 236 -4.02 22.25 5.40
N THR A 237 -5.30 22.16 5.04
CA THR A 237 -6.36 22.99 5.64
C THR A 237 -6.51 22.72 7.13
N ASN A 238 -6.47 23.74 8.00
CA ASN A 238 -6.52 23.56 9.46
C ASN A 238 -5.42 22.62 10.00
N TYR A 239 -4.24 22.62 9.36
CA TYR A 239 -3.09 21.89 9.88
C TYR A 239 -2.48 22.65 11.06
N HIS A 240 -2.46 22.01 12.22
CA HIS A 240 -1.80 22.53 13.41
C HIS A 240 -0.66 21.58 13.76
N THR A 241 0.54 22.12 13.93
CA THR A 241 1.66 21.35 14.47
C THR A 241 1.28 20.90 15.88
N PRO A 242 1.50 19.62 16.26
CA PRO A 242 1.28 19.19 17.62
C PRO A 242 2.11 20.08 18.55
N SER A 243 1.43 20.88 19.37
CA SER A 243 2.11 21.69 20.39
C SER A 243 2.73 20.71 21.37
N ILE A 244 4.06 20.69 21.46
CA ILE A 244 4.75 20.06 22.58
C ILE A 244 4.15 20.73 23.82
N SER A 245 3.40 19.97 24.63
CA SER A 245 3.02 20.46 25.96
C SER A 245 4.32 20.85 26.65
N LYS A 246 4.55 22.15 26.84
CA LYS A 246 5.56 22.59 27.78
C LYS A 246 5.08 22.05 29.12
N THR A 247 5.76 21.01 29.56
CA THR A 247 5.78 20.37 30.89
C THR A 247 4.93 21.04 31.95
#